data_AF-A0A3M9ZNL6-F1
#
_entry.id   AF-A0A3M9ZNL6-F1
#
_cell.length_a   1.000
_cell.length_b   1.000
_cell.length_c   1.000
_cell.angle_alpha   90.00
_cell.angle_beta   90.00
_cell.angle_gamma   90.00
#
_symmetry.space_group_name_H-M   'P 1'
#
loop_
_entity.id
_entity.type
_entity.pdbx_description
1 polymer ?
#
loop_
_entity_poly.entity_id
_entity_poly.type
_entity_poly.pdbx_seq_one_letter_code
_entity_poly.pdbx_strand_id
1 'polypeptide(L)'
;MAARAEPGADNPLALEYAVSETKRYTASIAPNPTACPMFPVINEYNGTGEALCYVQGYLAGLVASTGQRPTKAEMDEIVLDALNDPSVGDIIKKVQADEECLDVLCPPREF
;
A
#
# COMPACT_ATOMS: atom_id res chain seq x y z
N MET A 1 2.73 -37.02 -11.40
CA MET A 1 1.37 -36.45 -11.34
C MET A 1 1.52 -34.97 -11.02
N ALA A 2 1.34 -34.11 -12.02
CA ALA A 2 1.24 -32.67 -11.78
C ALA A 2 -0.21 -32.37 -11.40
N ALA A 3 -0.45 -31.92 -10.18
CA ALA A 3 -1.73 -31.31 -9.83
C ALA A 3 -1.85 -30.04 -10.67
N ARG A 4 -2.56 -30.13 -11.79
CA ARG A 4 -3.04 -28.95 -12.49
C ARG A 4 -4.04 -28.29 -11.54
N ALA A 5 -3.63 -27.18 -10.93
CA ALA A 5 -4.57 -26.22 -10.41
C ALA A 5 -5.50 -25.89 -11.58
N GLU A 6 -6.77 -26.26 -11.45
CA GLU A 6 -7.80 -25.81 -12.37
C GLU A 6 -7.75 -24.28 -12.42
N PRO A 7 -7.99 -23.63 -13.58
CA PRO A 7 -8.02 -22.18 -13.64
C PRO A 7 -9.13 -21.75 -12.69
N GLY A 8 -8.73 -21.19 -11.54
CA GLY A 8 -9.64 -20.72 -10.52
C GLY A 8 -10.68 -19.86 -11.23
N ALA A 9 -11.94 -20.22 -11.08
CA ALA A 9 -13.04 -19.43 -11.60
C ALA A 9 -12.76 -17.99 -11.22
N ASP A 10 -12.62 -17.14 -12.24
CA ASP A 10 -12.42 -15.71 -12.08
C ASP A 10 -13.54 -15.21 -11.18
N ASN A 11 -13.20 -14.94 -9.91
CA ASN A 11 -14.18 -14.61 -8.89
C ASN A 11 -14.06 -13.12 -8.65
N PRO A 12 -14.84 -12.27 -9.36
CA PRO A 12 -14.76 -10.83 -9.22
C PRO A 12 -14.95 -10.39 -7.76
N LEU A 13 -15.77 -11.12 -6.98
CA LEU A 13 -15.98 -10.85 -5.56
C LEU A 13 -14.70 -11.00 -4.72
N ALA A 14 -13.78 -11.88 -5.13
CA ALA A 14 -12.50 -12.08 -4.43
C ALA A 14 -11.53 -10.92 -4.69
N LEU A 15 -11.51 -10.40 -5.92
CA LEU A 15 -10.73 -9.21 -6.27
C LEU A 15 -11.32 -7.96 -5.60
N GLU A 16 -12.64 -7.79 -5.64
CA GLU A 16 -13.34 -6.71 -4.93
C GLU A 16 -13.07 -6.75 -3.41
N TYR A 17 -13.05 -7.95 -2.82
CA TYR A 17 -12.65 -8.13 -1.43
C TYR A 17 -11.21 -7.66 -1.17
N ALA A 18 -10.25 -8.10 -1.99
CA ALA A 18 -8.84 -7.71 -1.81
C ALA A 18 -8.64 -6.20 -1.89
N VAL A 19 -9.33 -5.53 -2.82
CA VAL A 19 -9.33 -4.07 -2.95
C VAL A 19 -9.97 -3.39 -1.75
N SER A 20 -11.18 -3.83 -1.37
CA SER A 20 -11.90 -3.26 -0.23
C SER A 20 -11.11 -3.40 1.07
N GLU A 21 -10.49 -4.56 1.28
CA GLU A 21 -9.68 -4.84 2.47
C GLU A 21 -8.39 -4.01 2.47
N THR A 22 -7.74 -3.82 1.31
CA THR A 22 -6.61 -2.90 1.18
C THR A 22 -7.00 -1.48 1.58
N LYS A 23 -8.13 -0.96 1.08
CA LYS A 23 -8.63 0.38 1.42
C LYS A 23 -8.93 0.51 2.91
N ARG A 24 -9.62 -0.48 3.51
CA ARG A 24 -9.89 -0.52 4.96
C ARG A 24 -8.61 -0.53 5.78
N TYR A 25 -7.65 -1.34 5.38
CA TYR A 25 -6.37 -1.43 6.07
C TYR A 25 -5.63 -0.09 6.01
N THR A 26 -5.50 0.50 4.83
CA THR A 26 -4.92 1.84 4.64
C THR A 26 -5.63 2.88 5.51
N ALA A 27 -6.96 2.90 5.53
CA ALA A 27 -7.74 3.80 6.38
C ALA A 27 -7.47 3.58 7.89
N SER A 28 -7.24 2.33 8.31
CA SER A 28 -6.96 2.00 9.71
C SER A 28 -5.58 2.49 10.18
N ILE A 29 -4.59 2.55 9.27
CA ILE A 29 -3.23 2.99 9.59
C ILE A 29 -3.00 4.48 9.25
N ALA A 30 -3.83 5.09 8.41
CA ALA A 30 -3.74 6.52 8.06
C ALA A 30 -3.69 7.47 9.28
N PRO A 31 -4.35 7.20 10.43
CA PRO A 31 -4.19 8.00 11.64
C PRO A 31 -2.74 8.03 12.16
N ASN A 32 -2.04 6.89 12.11
CA ASN A 32 -0.68 6.73 12.60
C ASN A 32 0.07 5.61 11.85
N PRO A 33 0.65 5.90 10.67
CA PRO A 33 1.30 4.90 9.85
C PRO A 33 2.54 4.30 10.51
N THR A 34 3.31 5.11 11.25
CA THR A 34 4.56 4.70 11.92
C THR A 34 4.34 3.78 13.11
N ALA A 35 3.12 3.74 13.67
CA ALA A 35 2.74 2.76 14.68
C ALA A 35 2.44 1.37 14.11
N CYS A 36 2.28 1.24 12.79
CA CYS A 36 2.15 -0.07 12.17
C CYS A 36 3.53 -0.74 12.07
N PRO A 37 3.77 -1.86 12.77
CA PRO A 37 5.09 -2.49 12.84
C PRO A 37 5.57 -3.08 11.51
N MET A 38 4.65 -3.27 10.56
CA MET A 38 4.96 -3.74 9.21
C MET A 38 5.14 -2.59 8.21
N PHE A 39 4.81 -1.36 8.59
CA PHE A 39 4.99 -0.20 7.74
C PHE A 39 6.50 0.11 7.64
N PRO A 40 7.04 0.37 6.45
CA PRO A 40 8.47 0.58 6.28
C PRO A 40 8.91 1.82 7.06
N VAL A 41 10.17 1.81 7.49
CA VAL A 41 10.85 3.04 7.94
C VAL A 41 11.12 3.89 6.71
N ILE A 42 10.63 5.11 6.71
CA ILE A 42 10.68 6.00 5.55
C ILE A 42 11.56 7.22 5.87
N ASN A 43 12.24 7.74 4.84
CA ASN A 43 13.09 8.92 4.90
C ASN A 43 12.76 9.93 3.78
N GLU A 44 13.43 11.08 3.85
CA GLU A 44 13.05 12.34 3.17
C GLU A 44 13.06 12.20 1.64
N TYR A 45 13.81 11.22 1.15
CA TYR A 45 14.00 10.97 -0.27
C TYR A 45 13.06 9.89 -0.81
N ASN A 46 12.49 9.02 0.05
CA ASN A 46 11.69 7.88 -0.37
C ASN A 46 10.28 7.81 0.25
N GLY A 47 9.90 8.77 1.11
CA GLY A 47 8.57 9.04 1.69
C GLY A 47 7.38 8.43 0.93
N THR A 48 7.12 9.04 -0.21
CA THR A 48 6.01 8.70 -1.09
C THR A 48 6.17 7.35 -1.76
N GLY A 49 7.39 7.05 -2.24
CA GLY A 49 7.68 5.83 -2.99
C GLY A 49 7.46 4.58 -2.14
N GLU A 50 8.00 4.58 -0.91
CA GLU A 50 7.86 3.46 0.02
C GLU A 50 6.41 3.27 0.46
N ALA A 51 5.67 4.35 0.73
CA ALA A 51 4.25 4.26 1.09
C ALA A 51 3.40 3.64 -0.03
N LEU A 52 3.64 4.04 -1.29
CA LEU A 52 2.96 3.46 -2.46
C LEU A 52 3.35 1.99 -2.66
N CYS A 53 4.64 1.66 -2.59
CA CYS A 53 5.15 0.29 -2.69
C CYS A 53 4.56 -0.62 -1.60
N TYR A 54 4.42 -0.10 -0.38
CA TYR A 54 3.82 -0.82 0.73
C TYR A 54 2.37 -1.18 0.47
N VAL A 55 1.54 -0.21 0.04
CA VAL A 55 0.12 -0.44 -0.27
C VAL A 55 -0.03 -1.39 -1.46
N GLN A 56 0.78 -1.23 -2.51
CA GLN A 56 0.81 -2.14 -3.66
C GLN A 56 1.19 -3.57 -3.24
N GLY A 57 2.19 -3.73 -2.37
CA GLY A 57 2.64 -5.02 -1.86
C GLY A 57 1.56 -5.71 -1.01
N TYR A 58 0.86 -4.95 -0.16
CA TYR A 58 -0.27 -5.46 0.62
C TYR A 58 -1.40 -5.97 -0.29
N LEU A 59 -1.80 -5.18 -1.29
CA LEU A 59 -2.80 -5.57 -2.28
C LEU A 59 -2.39 -6.82 -3.06
N ALA A 60 -1.14 -6.87 -3.54
CA ALA A 60 -0.62 -8.02 -4.27
C ALA A 60 -0.62 -9.30 -3.40
N GLY A 61 -0.30 -9.18 -2.11
CA GLY A 61 -0.38 -10.27 -1.15
C GLY A 61 -1.80 -10.78 -0.95
N LEU A 62 -2.78 -9.87 -0.82
CA LEU A 62 -4.19 -10.23 -0.72
C LEU A 62 -4.69 -10.90 -2.00
N VAL A 63 -4.42 -10.33 -3.17
CA VAL A 63 -4.79 -10.94 -4.46
C VAL A 63 -4.18 -12.34 -4.58
N ALA A 64 -2.90 -12.52 -4.27
CA ALA A 64 -2.27 -13.83 -4.29
C ALA A 64 -2.93 -14.83 -3.31
N SER A 65 -3.36 -14.36 -2.14
CA SER A 65 -4.04 -15.19 -1.13
C SER A 65 -5.43 -15.68 -1.58
N THR A 66 -6.09 -14.95 -2.48
CA THR A 66 -7.37 -15.37 -3.08
C THR A 66 -7.22 -16.52 -4.08
N GLY A 67 -5.99 -16.84 -4.49
CA GLY A 67 -5.70 -17.81 -5.55
C GLY A 67 -6.03 -17.31 -6.96
N GLN A 68 -6.51 -16.07 -7.10
CA GLN A 68 -6.77 -15.43 -8.38
C GLN A 68 -5.45 -15.08 -9.10
N ARG A 69 -5.50 -15.12 -10.42
CA ARG A 69 -4.40 -14.66 -11.30
C ARG A 69 -4.97 -13.65 -12.30
N PRO A 70 -5.34 -12.45 -11.83
CA PRO A 70 -5.80 -11.39 -12.72
C PRO A 70 -4.77 -11.12 -13.81
N THR A 71 -5.26 -10.73 -14.97
CA THR A 71 -4.45 -10.26 -16.07
C THR A 71 -3.70 -8.99 -15.67
N LYS A 72 -2.67 -8.65 -16.45
CA LYS A 72 -1.94 -7.40 -16.23
C LYS A 72 -2.85 -6.17 -16.27
N ALA A 73 -3.80 -6.12 -17.21
CA ALA A 73 -4.72 -5.00 -17.34
C ALA A 73 -5.62 -4.86 -16.11
N GLU A 74 -6.16 -5.97 -15.60
CA GLU A 74 -6.98 -5.98 -14.38
C GLU A 74 -6.17 -5.58 -13.15
N MET A 75 -4.92 -6.07 -13.03
CA MET A 75 -4.03 -5.64 -11.96
C MET A 75 -3.71 -4.15 -12.02
N ASP A 76 -3.46 -3.59 -13.22
CA ASP A 76 -3.17 -2.18 -13.39
C ASP A 76 -4.38 -1.31 -12.96
N GLU A 77 -5.61 -1.72 -13.30
CA GLU A 77 -6.84 -1.05 -12.85
C GLU A 77 -7.06 -1.16 -11.34
N ILE A 78 -6.86 -2.34 -10.76
CA ILE A 78 -7.00 -2.60 -9.32
C ILE A 78 -5.98 -1.80 -8.50
N VAL A 79 -4.72 -1.76 -8.97
CA VAL A 79 -3.66 -0.95 -8.34
C VAL A 79 -4.02 0.53 -8.43
N LEU A 80 -4.49 1.00 -9.59
CA LEU A 80 -4.89 2.39 -9.75
C LEU A 80 -6.04 2.77 -8.81
N ASP A 81 -7.05 1.91 -8.67
CA ASP A 81 -8.18 2.15 -7.76
C ASP A 81 -7.74 2.17 -6.29
N ALA A 82 -6.88 1.24 -5.88
CA ALA A 82 -6.38 1.19 -4.50
C ALA A 82 -5.50 2.40 -4.16
N LEU A 83 -4.66 2.84 -5.09
CA LEU A 83 -3.75 3.97 -4.88
C LEU A 83 -4.43 5.35 -4.93
N ASN A 84 -5.58 5.46 -5.59
CA ASN A 84 -6.39 6.68 -5.58
C ASN A 84 -7.28 6.80 -4.34
N ASP A 85 -7.24 5.84 -3.40
CA ASP A 85 -7.96 5.97 -2.14
C ASP A 85 -7.41 7.16 -1.31
N PRO A 86 -8.29 8.04 -0.79
CA PRO A 86 -7.85 9.24 -0.07
C PRO A 86 -7.00 8.91 1.17
N SER A 87 -7.19 7.73 1.78
CA SER A 87 -6.41 7.29 2.94
C SER A 87 -4.95 7.05 2.58
N VAL A 88 -4.65 6.63 1.34
CA VAL A 88 -3.27 6.50 0.85
C VAL A 88 -2.61 7.88 0.78
N GLY A 89 -3.35 8.88 0.27
CA GLY A 89 -2.89 10.26 0.24
C GLY A 89 -2.62 10.82 1.65
N ASP A 90 -3.44 10.48 2.64
CA ASP A 90 -3.26 10.92 4.01
C ASP A 90 -2.06 10.24 4.70
N ILE A 91 -1.79 8.96 4.40
CA ILE A 91 -0.55 8.29 4.83
C ILE A 91 0.66 9.04 4.25
N ILE A 92 0.67 9.32 2.94
CA ILE A 92 1.78 9.99 2.26
C ILE A 92 2.04 11.37 2.88
N LYS A 93 0.99 12.18 3.06
CA LYS A 93 1.12 13.51 3.68
C LYS A 93 1.69 13.45 5.09
N LYS A 94 1.27 12.47 5.90
CA LYS A 94 1.74 12.34 7.28
C LYS A 94 3.18 11.87 7.36
N VAL A 95 3.56 10.91 6.53
CA VAL A 95 4.95 10.47 6.42
C VAL A 95 5.84 11.66 6.06
N GLN A 96 5.44 12.48 5.09
CA GLN A 96 6.18 13.69 4.71
C GLN A 96 6.20 14.75 5.83
N ALA A 97 5.09 14.94 6.55
CA ALA A 97 5.00 15.94 7.62
C ALA A 97 5.75 15.55 8.90
N ASP A 98 5.82 14.25 9.23
CA ASP A 98 6.61 13.74 10.36
C ASP A 98 8.11 13.99 10.14
N GLU A 99 8.55 13.96 8.88
CA GLU A 99 9.91 14.33 8.49
C GLU A 99 10.19 15.82 8.54
N GLU A 100 9.28 16.67 8.07
CA GLU A 100 9.41 18.13 8.26
C GLU A 100 9.53 18.50 9.74
N CYS A 101 8.91 17.73 10.64
CA CYS A 101 9.07 17.93 12.08
C CYS A 101 10.47 17.56 12.61
N LEU A 102 11.13 16.56 12.01
CA LEU A 102 12.50 16.18 12.35
C LEU A 102 13.54 17.19 11.81
N ASP A 103 13.29 17.77 10.63
CA ASP A 103 14.17 18.80 10.06
C ASP A 103 14.20 20.09 10.91
N VAL A 104 13.08 20.46 11.53
CA VAL A 104 12.98 21.64 12.40
C VAL A 104 13.75 21.47 13.73
N LEU A 105 14.06 20.22 14.13
CA LEU A 105 14.84 19.92 15.34
C LEU A 105 16.35 19.86 15.11
N CYS A 106 16.82 19.96 13.86
CA CYS A 106 18.25 20.09 13.56
C CYS A 106 18.63 21.59 13.58
N PRO A 107 19.50 22.06 14.51
CA PRO A 107 19.98 23.44 14.43
C PRO A 107 20.74 23.62 13.11
N PRO A 108 20.69 24.82 12.50
CA PRO A 108 21.38 25.07 11.24
C PRO A 108 22.85 24.72 11.41
N ARG A 109 23.38 23.86 10.53
CA ARG A 109 24.83 23.66 10.41
C ARG A 109 25.45 24.98 10.00
N GLU A 110 26.08 25.67 10.94
CA GLU A 110 26.91 26.83 10.65
C GLU A 110 28.08 26.35 9.79
N PHE A 111 28.22 26.94 8.59
CA PHE A 111 29.38 26.80 7.72
C PHE A 111 30.34 27.97 7.96
#